data_AF-A0A7K4ANV3-F1
#
_entry.id   AF-A0A7K4ANV3-F1
#
_cell.length_a   1.000
_cell.length_b   1.000
_cell.length_c   1.000
_cell.angle_alpha   90.00
_cell.angle_beta   90.00
_cell.angle_gamma   90.00
#
_symmetry.space_group_name_H-M   'P 1'
#
loop_
_entity.id
_entity.type
_entity.pdbx_description
1 polymer ?
#
loop_
_entity_poly.entity_id
_entity_poly.type
_entity_poly.pdbx_seq_one_letter_code
_entity_poly.pdbx_strand_id
1 'polypeptide(L)'
;MQGREARLPKCKKMCQTLGTVQDAGRRAVRFSGREGDMDSWGVPPGMSGGLKWRVGLSILLGIGWLSFVLIWLLFFADGFSIYRNLAILFLSLLLTGAVLTATWLSYGMRMAEYSSPECTEWMGLRSMRLCMIATLLLWGAWAGLVIGWLYLVADAMSGYQNIAVLLISFLLAAGVSTAIWMYATQ
;
A
#
# COMPACT_ATOMS: atom_id res chain seq x y z
N MET A 1 -11.92 -75.02 13.81
CA MET A 1 -11.62 -73.96 14.80
C MET A 1 -11.35 -72.66 14.04
N GLN A 2 -12.41 -71.88 13.81
CA GLN A 2 -12.41 -70.58 13.15
C GLN A 2 -11.96 -69.47 14.11
N GLY A 3 -11.22 -68.49 13.58
CA GLY A 3 -11.43 -67.06 13.87
C GLY A 3 -10.76 -66.46 15.11
N ARG A 4 -9.67 -65.70 14.92
CA ARG A 4 -9.38 -64.41 15.59
C ARG A 4 -8.05 -63.79 15.14
N GLU A 5 -7.94 -63.30 13.91
CA GLU A 5 -6.80 -62.47 13.49
C GLU A 5 -7.22 -61.57 12.31
N ALA A 6 -8.01 -60.51 12.55
CA ALA A 6 -8.16 -59.38 11.62
C ALA A 6 -9.17 -58.35 12.13
N ARG A 7 -8.75 -57.40 12.99
CA ARG A 7 -9.46 -56.09 13.10
C ARG A 7 -8.76 -54.97 13.89
N LEU A 8 -7.44 -54.76 13.82
CA LEU A 8 -6.81 -53.62 14.52
C LEU A 8 -5.76 -52.78 13.76
N PRO A 9 -5.95 -52.36 12.48
CA PRO A 9 -5.16 -51.25 11.92
C PRO A 9 -5.85 -49.87 12.01
N LYS A 10 -7.17 -49.82 12.26
CA LYS A 10 -7.94 -48.55 12.18
C LYS A 10 -7.81 -47.65 13.42
N CYS A 11 -7.79 -48.21 14.63
CA CYS A 11 -7.66 -47.41 15.86
C CYS A 11 -6.29 -46.71 15.96
N LYS A 12 -5.22 -47.32 15.46
CA LYS A 12 -3.87 -46.71 15.48
C LYS A 12 -3.78 -45.50 14.57
N LYS A 13 -4.38 -45.56 13.37
CA LYS A 13 -4.49 -44.42 12.45
C LYS A 13 -5.34 -43.28 13.04
N MET A 14 -6.47 -43.59 13.69
CA MET A 14 -7.30 -42.56 14.33
C MET A 14 -6.59 -41.85 15.51
N CYS A 15 -5.84 -42.57 16.35
CA CYS A 15 -5.06 -41.92 17.42
C CYS A 15 -3.94 -41.02 16.88
N GLN A 16 -3.33 -41.38 15.75
CA GLN A 16 -2.27 -40.57 15.13
C GLN A 16 -2.83 -39.28 14.51
N THR A 17 -4.01 -39.36 13.89
CA THR A 17 -4.74 -38.17 13.38
C THR A 17 -5.28 -37.30 14.50
N LEU A 18 -5.78 -37.88 15.60
CA LEU A 18 -6.24 -37.14 16.78
C LEU A 18 -5.09 -36.42 17.49
N GLY A 19 -3.91 -37.02 17.59
CA GLY A 19 -2.71 -36.36 18.12
C GLY A 19 -2.32 -35.13 17.31
N THR A 20 -2.36 -35.21 15.97
CA THR A 20 -2.08 -34.06 15.10
C THR A 20 -3.12 -32.95 15.22
N VAL A 21 -4.40 -33.28 15.41
CA VAL A 21 -5.48 -32.30 15.59
C VAL A 21 -5.41 -31.66 16.99
N GLN A 22 -5.04 -32.44 18.02
CA GLN A 22 -4.90 -31.95 19.38
C GLN A 22 -3.63 -31.08 19.55
N ASP A 23 -2.55 -31.37 18.82
CA ASP A 23 -1.36 -30.52 18.71
C ASP A 23 -1.57 -29.28 17.82
N ALA A 24 -2.42 -29.38 16.80
CA ALA A 24 -2.89 -28.23 16.04
C ALA A 24 -3.76 -27.31 16.92
N GLY A 25 -4.68 -27.87 17.69
CA GLY A 25 -5.50 -27.15 18.67
C GLY A 25 -4.67 -26.52 19.78
N ARG A 26 -3.64 -27.20 20.29
CA ARG A 26 -2.75 -26.64 21.33
C ARG A 26 -1.82 -25.54 20.79
N ARG A 27 -1.43 -25.60 19.51
CA ARG A 27 -0.76 -24.49 18.80
C ARG A 27 -1.70 -23.32 18.53
N ALA A 28 -2.94 -23.58 18.14
CA ALA A 28 -3.97 -22.56 17.94
C ALA A 28 -4.32 -21.84 19.26
N VAL A 29 -4.43 -22.58 20.37
CA VAL A 29 -4.67 -22.00 21.71
C VAL A 29 -3.45 -21.22 22.23
N ARG A 30 -2.22 -21.61 21.87
CA ARG A 30 -1.01 -20.81 22.15
C ARG A 30 -0.95 -19.52 21.31
N PHE A 31 -1.61 -19.48 20.15
CA PHE A 31 -1.78 -18.27 19.35
C PHE A 31 -2.95 -17.39 19.83
N SER A 32 -3.95 -18.01 20.47
CA SER A 32 -5.10 -17.34 21.11
C SER A 32 -4.76 -16.58 22.40
N GLY A 33 -3.50 -16.61 22.87
CA GLY A 33 -3.04 -15.89 24.06
C GLY A 33 -2.52 -14.48 23.80
N ARG A 34 -2.98 -13.75 22.78
CA ARG A 34 -2.39 -12.46 22.37
C ARG A 34 -3.35 -11.28 22.24
N GLU A 35 -4.41 -11.26 23.05
CA GLU A 35 -5.29 -10.09 23.18
C GLU A 35 -4.81 -9.11 24.27
N GLY A 36 -4.00 -9.59 25.23
CA GLY A 36 -3.51 -8.78 26.36
C GLY A 36 -2.11 -8.17 26.18
N ASP A 37 -1.44 -8.37 25.04
CA ASP A 37 -0.05 -7.92 24.80
C ASP A 37 0.04 -6.82 23.72
N MET A 38 -1.09 -6.19 23.40
CA MET A 38 -1.11 -4.99 22.57
C MET A 38 -0.51 -3.84 23.37
N ASP A 39 0.38 -3.07 22.75
CA ASP A 39 0.90 -1.87 23.41
C ASP A 39 -0.18 -0.78 23.53
N SER A 40 0.16 0.36 24.13
CA SER A 40 -0.77 1.48 24.31
C SER A 40 -1.35 2.03 22.98
N TRP A 41 -0.74 1.69 21.85
CA TRP A 41 -1.18 2.07 20.50
C TRP A 41 -2.05 1.00 19.83
N GLY A 42 -2.34 -0.11 20.51
CA GLY A 42 -3.11 -1.23 19.94
C GLY A 42 -2.31 -2.02 18.90
N VAL A 43 -0.98 -2.02 18.99
CA VAL A 43 -0.07 -2.60 17.98
C VAL A 43 0.76 -3.74 18.60
N PRO A 44 1.11 -4.79 17.83
CA PRO A 44 1.94 -5.88 18.34
C PRO A 44 3.32 -5.42 18.85
N PRO A 45 3.86 -6.07 19.89
CA PRO A 45 5.16 -5.72 20.47
C PRO A 45 6.28 -5.90 19.44
N GLY A 46 7.17 -4.91 19.37
CA GLY A 46 8.25 -4.83 18.37
C GLY A 46 7.92 -4.02 17.11
N MET A 47 6.65 -3.64 16.89
CA MET A 47 6.25 -2.81 15.74
C MET A 47 5.97 -1.33 16.10
N SER A 48 5.66 -1.06 17.37
CA SER A 48 5.32 0.28 17.88
C SER A 48 6.41 1.33 17.76
N GLY A 49 7.68 0.94 17.90
CA GLY A 49 8.82 1.83 17.66
C GLY A 49 8.86 2.36 16.23
N GLY A 50 8.43 1.54 15.27
CA GLY A 50 8.26 1.93 13.88
C GLY A 50 7.16 2.96 13.67
N LEU A 51 6.08 2.92 14.46
CA LEU A 51 4.95 3.83 14.30
C LEU A 51 5.28 5.25 14.77
N LYS A 52 5.91 5.40 15.95
CA LYS A 52 6.22 6.71 16.55
C LYS A 52 7.04 7.61 15.63
N TRP A 53 8.10 7.08 15.02
CA TRP A 53 8.97 7.89 14.16
C TRP A 53 8.30 8.24 12.82
N ARG A 54 7.47 7.35 12.26
CA ARG A 54 6.74 7.59 11.00
C ARG A 54 5.70 8.68 11.15
N VAL A 55 5.01 8.71 12.30
CA VAL A 55 4.09 9.80 12.66
C VAL A 55 4.86 11.11 12.77
N GLY A 56 5.98 11.14 13.50
CA GLY A 56 6.84 12.31 13.58
C GLY A 56 7.33 12.81 12.21
N LEU A 57 7.82 11.90 11.37
CA LEU A 57 8.23 12.21 9.99
C LEU A 57 7.08 12.81 9.18
N SER A 58 5.87 12.25 9.29
CA SER A 58 4.70 12.73 8.54
C SER A 58 4.30 14.16 8.96
N ILE A 59 4.37 14.47 10.26
CA ILE A 59 4.13 15.83 10.77
C ILE A 59 5.19 16.79 10.25
N LEU A 60 6.48 16.43 10.34
CA LEU A 60 7.58 17.27 9.86
C LEU A 60 7.50 17.51 8.34
N LEU A 61 7.17 16.48 7.56
CA LEU A 61 6.95 16.60 6.12
C LEU A 61 5.75 17.50 5.81
N GLY A 62 4.64 17.36 6.55
CA GLY A 62 3.46 18.22 6.38
C GLY A 62 3.76 19.69 6.67
N ILE A 63 4.42 19.98 7.80
CA ILE A 63 4.83 21.34 8.17
C ILE A 63 5.85 21.90 7.16
N GLY A 64 6.84 21.08 6.77
CA GLY A 64 7.86 21.48 5.79
C GLY A 64 7.25 21.78 4.43
N TRP A 65 6.31 20.95 3.96
CA TRP A 65 5.61 21.17 2.70
C TRP A 65 4.73 22.43 2.75
N LEU A 66 3.97 22.65 3.83
CA LEU A 66 3.19 23.89 3.99
C LEU A 66 4.09 25.13 4.02
N SER A 67 5.21 25.07 4.73
CA SER A 67 6.19 26.17 4.77
C SER A 67 6.77 26.44 3.38
N PHE A 68 7.11 25.38 2.63
CA PHE A 68 7.54 25.50 1.24
C PHE A 68 6.48 26.18 0.37
N VAL A 69 5.21 25.77 0.45
CA VAL A 69 4.11 26.36 -0.34
C VAL A 69 3.96 27.85 -0.03
N LEU A 70 3.99 28.24 1.26
CA LEU A 70 3.89 29.65 1.65
C LEU A 70 5.07 30.47 1.13
N ILE A 71 6.30 29.98 1.28
CA ILE A 71 7.49 30.67 0.78
C ILE A 71 7.44 30.77 -0.74
N TRP A 72 7.05 29.69 -1.43
CA TRP A 72 6.93 29.67 -2.88
C TRP A 72 5.95 30.73 -3.38
N LEU A 73 4.73 30.73 -2.83
CA LEU A 73 3.66 31.62 -3.25
C LEU A 73 3.97 33.10 -2.95
N LEU A 74 4.63 33.40 -1.83
CA LEU A 74 4.89 34.79 -1.43
C LEU A 74 6.11 35.41 -2.13
N PHE A 75 7.13 34.62 -2.48
CA PHE A 75 8.41 35.16 -2.93
C PHE A 75 8.80 34.76 -4.36
N PHE A 76 8.31 33.62 -4.86
CA PHE A 76 8.78 33.06 -6.13
C PHE A 76 7.69 33.05 -7.21
N ALA A 77 6.42 33.00 -6.83
CA ALA A 77 5.33 32.77 -7.78
C ALA A 77 5.16 33.88 -8.83
N ASP A 78 5.46 35.14 -8.49
CA ASP A 78 5.27 36.29 -9.39
C ASP A 78 6.08 36.20 -10.69
N GLY A 79 7.20 35.48 -10.69
CA GLY A 79 8.06 35.31 -11.86
C GLY A 79 7.59 34.21 -12.84
N PHE A 80 6.51 33.49 -12.51
CA PHE A 80 6.04 32.34 -13.26
C PHE A 80 4.60 32.51 -13.72
N SER A 81 4.27 31.90 -14.86
CA SER A 81 2.87 31.77 -15.27
C SER A 81 2.09 30.92 -14.28
N ILE A 82 0.77 31.04 -14.30
CA ILE A 82 -0.11 30.26 -13.42
C ILE A 82 0.11 28.74 -13.60
N TYR A 83 0.33 28.27 -14.83
CA TYR A 83 0.54 26.85 -15.11
C TYR A 83 1.88 26.35 -14.61
N ARG A 84 2.94 27.16 -14.71
CA ARG A 84 4.27 26.81 -14.15
C ARG A 84 4.25 26.78 -12.63
N ASN A 85 3.54 27.71 -12.00
CA ASN A 85 3.32 27.69 -10.56
C ASN A 85 2.59 26.41 -10.13
N LEU A 86 1.51 26.04 -10.84
CA LEU A 86 0.80 24.79 -10.58
C LEU A 86 1.70 23.56 -10.79
N ALA A 87 2.53 23.54 -11.82
CA ALA A 87 3.48 22.45 -12.06
C ALA A 87 4.45 22.26 -10.88
N ILE A 88 4.96 23.36 -10.32
CA ILE A 88 5.92 23.32 -9.20
C ILE A 88 5.21 22.88 -7.90
N LEU A 89 3.98 23.34 -7.67
CA LEU A 89 3.17 22.89 -6.54
C LEU A 89 2.82 21.40 -6.64
N PHE A 90 2.46 20.91 -7.82
CA PHE A 90 2.20 19.48 -8.03
C PHE A 90 3.48 18.64 -7.94
N LEU A 91 4.63 19.17 -8.39
CA LEU A 91 5.90 18.49 -8.24
C LEU A 91 6.29 18.35 -6.76
N SER A 92 6.16 19.41 -5.96
CA SER A 92 6.46 19.33 -4.53
C SER A 92 5.51 18.36 -3.82
N LEU A 93 4.23 18.34 -4.20
CA LEU A 93 3.25 17.40 -3.66
C LEU A 93 3.58 15.96 -4.05
N LEU A 94 3.98 15.71 -5.30
CA LEU A 94 4.39 14.40 -5.79
C LEU A 94 5.60 13.87 -5.01
N LEU A 95 6.60 14.72 -4.75
CA LEU A 95 7.79 14.36 -3.97
C LEU A 95 7.44 14.05 -2.51
N THR A 96 6.66 14.92 -1.85
CA THR A 96 6.19 14.68 -0.47
C THR A 96 5.35 13.40 -0.37
N GLY A 97 4.43 13.22 -1.31
CA GLY A 97 3.59 12.03 -1.42
C GLY A 97 4.39 10.75 -1.66
N ALA A 98 5.46 10.81 -2.45
CA ALA A 98 6.35 9.68 -2.68
C ALA A 98 7.08 9.26 -1.40
N VAL A 99 7.60 10.22 -0.63
CA VAL A 99 8.27 9.95 0.66
C VAL A 99 7.29 9.37 1.68
N LEU A 100 6.08 9.94 1.78
CA LEU A 100 5.02 9.42 2.65
C LEU A 100 4.62 8.00 2.25
N THR A 101 4.39 7.77 0.96
CA THR A 101 4.02 6.45 0.44
C THR A 101 5.12 5.44 0.73
N ALA A 102 6.39 5.72 0.42
CA ALA A 102 7.50 4.82 0.71
C ALA A 102 7.61 4.48 2.21
N THR A 103 7.38 5.48 3.05
CA THR A 103 7.34 5.31 4.50
C THR A 103 6.22 4.34 4.87
N TRP A 104 4.96 4.66 4.58
CA TRP A 104 3.81 3.91 5.08
C TRP A 104 3.60 2.55 4.38
N LEU A 105 3.96 2.42 3.10
CA LEU A 105 3.79 1.20 2.33
C LEU A 105 4.52 0.01 2.98
N SER A 106 5.77 0.22 3.39
CA SER A 106 6.56 -0.81 4.08
C SER A 106 5.95 -1.28 5.39
N TYR A 107 5.31 -0.37 6.12
CA TYR A 107 4.62 -0.66 7.38
C TYR A 107 3.31 -1.38 7.16
N GLY A 108 2.47 -0.88 6.24
CA GLY A 108 1.19 -1.47 5.88
C GLY A 108 1.32 -2.91 5.40
N MET A 109 2.35 -3.21 4.61
CA MET A 109 2.62 -4.58 4.17
C MET A 109 2.93 -5.53 5.35
N ARG A 110 3.72 -5.09 6.33
CA ARG A 110 4.01 -5.89 7.53
C ARG A 110 2.77 -6.10 8.41
N MET A 111 1.91 -5.09 8.51
CA MET A 111 0.64 -5.19 9.22
C MET A 111 -0.33 -6.16 8.53
N ALA A 112 -0.39 -6.16 7.20
CA ALA A 112 -1.22 -7.09 6.43
C ALA A 112 -0.79 -8.55 6.65
N GLU A 113 0.52 -8.82 6.64
CA GLU A 113 1.07 -10.15 6.94
C GLU A 113 0.74 -10.60 8.37
N TYR A 114 0.80 -9.69 9.34
CA TYR A 114 0.47 -10.00 10.72
C TYR A 114 -1.02 -10.31 10.93
N SER A 115 -1.92 -9.51 10.33
CA SER A 115 -3.35 -9.56 10.61
C SER A 115 -4.05 -10.78 10.00
N SER A 116 -3.60 -11.29 8.86
CA SER A 116 -4.27 -12.40 8.16
C SER A 116 -3.30 -13.22 7.31
N PRO A 117 -2.47 -14.07 7.92
CA PRO A 117 -1.49 -14.89 7.21
C PRO A 117 -2.11 -15.88 6.22
N GLU A 118 -3.34 -16.35 6.48
CA GLU A 118 -4.06 -17.26 5.57
C GLU A 118 -4.57 -16.50 4.31
N CYS A 119 -5.04 -15.25 4.44
CA CYS A 119 -5.45 -14.44 3.28
C CYS A 119 -4.28 -14.06 2.36
N THR A 120 -3.10 -13.80 2.92
CA THR A 120 -1.90 -13.46 2.14
C THR A 120 -1.38 -14.63 1.31
N GLU A 121 -1.63 -15.87 1.76
CA GLU A 121 -1.30 -17.10 1.03
C GLU A 121 -2.24 -17.31 -0.15
N TRP A 122 -3.55 -17.17 0.04
CA TRP A 122 -4.56 -17.32 -1.01
C TRP A 122 -4.48 -16.28 -2.13
N MET A 123 -4.15 -15.01 -1.81
CA MET A 123 -4.09 -13.93 -2.81
C MET A 123 -2.79 -13.88 -3.61
N GLY A 124 -1.83 -14.79 -3.37
CA GLY A 124 -0.54 -14.76 -4.04
C GLY A 124 0.19 -13.43 -3.81
N LEU A 125 0.74 -13.23 -2.61
CA LEU A 125 1.39 -11.99 -2.14
C LEU A 125 2.32 -11.31 -3.16
N ARG A 126 3.04 -12.10 -3.96
CA ARG A 126 3.94 -11.61 -5.01
C ARG A 126 3.18 -10.91 -6.15
N SER A 127 2.05 -11.45 -6.57
CA SER A 127 1.18 -10.84 -7.61
C SER A 127 0.59 -9.52 -7.12
N MET A 128 0.03 -9.51 -5.90
CA MET A 128 -0.56 -8.30 -5.30
C MET A 128 0.46 -7.16 -5.14
N ARG A 129 1.69 -7.48 -4.71
CA ARG A 129 2.79 -6.50 -4.62
C ARG A 129 3.14 -5.92 -5.99
N LEU A 130 3.22 -6.76 -7.02
CA LEU A 130 3.53 -6.31 -8.38
C LEU A 130 2.42 -5.40 -8.93
N CYS A 131 1.14 -5.73 -8.72
CA CYS A 131 0.02 -4.89 -9.17
C CYS A 131 -0.04 -3.56 -8.43
N MET A 132 0.20 -3.57 -7.12
CA MET A 132 0.26 -2.35 -6.32
C MET A 132 1.43 -1.45 -6.76
N ILE A 133 2.63 -2.01 -6.93
CA ILE A 133 3.79 -1.25 -7.42
C ILE A 133 3.53 -0.74 -8.84
N ALA A 134 2.99 -1.56 -9.74
CA ALA A 134 2.64 -1.16 -11.10
C ALA A 134 1.63 0.00 -11.11
N THR A 135 0.62 -0.05 -10.24
CA THR A 135 -0.36 1.02 -10.08
C THR A 135 0.29 2.30 -9.57
N LEU A 136 1.16 2.22 -8.56
CA LEU A 136 1.88 3.38 -8.03
C LEU A 136 2.80 4.00 -9.09
N LEU A 137 3.51 3.19 -9.86
CA LEU A 137 4.38 3.66 -10.94
C LEU A 137 3.58 4.28 -12.08
N LEU A 138 2.43 3.71 -12.45
CA LEU A 138 1.54 4.25 -13.47
C LEU A 138 1.05 5.66 -13.08
N TRP A 139 0.51 5.81 -11.87
CA TRP A 139 0.00 7.10 -11.41
C TRP A 139 1.11 8.12 -11.15
N GLY A 140 2.28 7.68 -10.67
CA GLY A 140 3.46 8.53 -10.53
C GLY A 140 4.00 9.02 -11.87
N ALA A 141 4.07 8.14 -12.87
CA ALA A 141 4.49 8.50 -14.23
C ALA A 141 3.49 9.45 -14.89
N TRP A 142 2.18 9.18 -14.75
CA TRP A 142 1.13 10.08 -15.22
C TRP A 142 1.23 11.46 -14.57
N ALA A 143 1.41 11.53 -13.25
CA ALA A 143 1.58 12.80 -12.54
C ALA A 143 2.82 13.55 -13.03
N GLY A 144 3.96 12.87 -13.21
CA GLY A 144 5.17 13.45 -13.78
C GLY A 144 4.97 13.99 -15.20
N LEU A 145 4.22 13.27 -16.04
CA LEU A 145 3.85 13.72 -17.38
C LEU A 145 3.00 14.99 -17.32
N VAL A 146 1.96 15.00 -16.47
CA VAL A 146 1.09 16.18 -16.27
C VAL A 146 1.90 17.39 -15.79
N ILE A 147 2.81 17.19 -14.82
CA ILE A 147 3.70 18.26 -14.32
C ILE A 147 4.58 18.80 -15.45
N GLY A 148 5.24 17.93 -16.20
CA GLY A 148 6.11 18.35 -17.32
C GLY A 148 5.32 19.09 -18.40
N TRP A 149 4.12 18.60 -18.73
CA TRP A 149 3.23 19.24 -19.68
C TRP A 149 2.73 20.61 -19.20
N LEU A 150 2.36 20.74 -17.93
CA LEU A 150 1.99 22.03 -17.32
C LEU A 150 3.13 23.05 -17.38
N TYR A 151 4.37 22.59 -17.16
CA TYR A 151 5.54 23.46 -17.14
C TYR A 151 5.97 23.93 -18.53
N LEU A 152 5.87 23.06 -19.54
CA LEU A 152 6.45 23.28 -20.87
C LEU A 152 5.44 23.71 -21.94
N VAL A 153 4.20 23.22 -21.87
CA VAL A 153 3.26 23.27 -23.00
C VAL A 153 1.95 24.00 -22.66
N ALA A 154 1.48 23.92 -21.41
CA ALA A 154 0.16 24.43 -21.05
C ALA A 154 -0.06 25.93 -21.29
N ASP A 155 1.02 26.74 -21.25
CA ASP A 155 0.98 28.18 -21.57
C ASP A 155 0.53 28.45 -23.03
N ALA A 156 0.73 27.51 -23.95
CA ALA A 156 0.37 27.66 -25.36
C ALA A 156 -1.09 27.31 -25.68
N MET A 157 -1.83 26.76 -24.71
CA MET A 157 -3.20 26.27 -24.89
C MET A 157 -4.19 27.08 -24.06
N SER A 158 -5.45 27.14 -24.52
CA SER A 158 -6.53 27.71 -23.71
C SER A 158 -6.82 26.83 -22.49
N GLY A 159 -7.38 27.43 -21.44
CA GLY A 159 -7.77 26.70 -20.23
C GLY A 159 -8.69 25.50 -20.50
N TYR A 160 -9.64 25.63 -21.43
CA TYR A 160 -10.53 24.51 -21.81
C TYR A 160 -9.79 23.38 -22.54
N GLN A 161 -8.87 23.72 -23.45
CA GLN A 161 -8.02 22.71 -24.10
C GLN A 161 -7.15 22.00 -23.07
N ASN A 162 -6.58 22.74 -22.12
CA ASN A 162 -5.80 22.18 -21.03
C ASN A 162 -6.63 21.17 -20.20
N ILE A 163 -7.86 21.53 -19.84
CA ILE A 163 -8.78 20.64 -19.12
C ILE A 163 -9.11 19.40 -19.95
N ALA A 164 -9.38 19.54 -21.25
CA ALA A 164 -9.69 18.40 -22.12
C ALA A 164 -8.53 17.40 -22.19
N VAL A 165 -7.29 17.88 -22.34
CA VAL A 165 -6.08 17.04 -22.35
C VAL A 165 -5.92 16.30 -21.02
N LEU A 166 -6.11 16.99 -19.89
CA LEU A 166 -6.06 16.38 -18.57
C LEU A 166 -7.10 15.26 -18.41
N LEU A 167 -8.36 15.51 -18.80
CA LEU A 167 -9.43 14.52 -18.70
C LEU A 167 -9.15 13.29 -19.56
N ILE A 168 -8.74 13.47 -20.82
CA ILE A 168 -8.43 12.35 -21.71
C ILE A 168 -7.28 11.52 -21.14
N SER A 169 -6.18 12.16 -20.71
CA SER A 169 -5.03 11.45 -20.15
C SER A 169 -5.37 10.69 -18.86
N PHE A 170 -6.22 11.29 -18.01
CA PHE A 170 -6.70 10.68 -16.77
C PHE A 170 -7.54 9.43 -17.05
N LEU A 171 -8.49 9.52 -18.00
CA LEU A 171 -9.32 8.38 -18.40
C LEU A 171 -8.47 7.23 -18.97
N LEU A 172 -7.44 7.55 -19.76
CA LEU A 172 -6.50 6.54 -20.26
C LEU A 172 -5.73 5.87 -19.11
N ALA A 173 -5.17 6.65 -18.18
CA ALA A 173 -4.45 6.11 -17.03
C ALA A 173 -5.36 5.24 -16.13
N ALA A 174 -6.60 5.70 -15.89
CA ALA A 174 -7.60 4.96 -15.15
C ALA A 174 -7.95 3.62 -15.85
N GLY A 175 -8.17 3.65 -17.17
CA GLY A 175 -8.44 2.44 -17.95
C GLY A 175 -7.30 1.42 -17.90
N VAL A 176 -6.04 1.88 -18.04
CA VAL A 176 -4.85 1.03 -17.89
C VAL A 176 -4.78 0.45 -16.47
N SER A 177 -5.03 1.27 -15.44
CA SER A 177 -5.06 0.81 -14.05
C SER A 177 -6.11 -0.29 -13.86
N THR A 178 -7.33 -0.11 -14.35
CA THR A 178 -8.39 -1.13 -14.28
C THR A 178 -7.97 -2.42 -14.98
N ALA A 179 -7.36 -2.32 -16.16
CA ALA A 179 -6.88 -3.50 -16.89
C ALA A 179 -5.82 -4.27 -16.09
N ILE A 180 -4.85 -3.58 -15.46
CA ILE A 180 -3.82 -4.21 -14.61
C ILE A 180 -4.48 -5.06 -13.51
N TRP A 181 -5.49 -4.51 -12.84
CA TRP A 181 -6.18 -5.23 -11.77
C TRP A 181 -7.06 -6.37 -12.29
N MET A 182 -7.72 -6.21 -13.45
CA MET A 182 -8.50 -7.28 -14.07
C MET A 182 -7.63 -8.50 -14.44
N TYR A 183 -6.47 -8.28 -15.05
CA TYR A 183 -5.54 -9.37 -15.38
C TYR A 183 -4.96 -10.06 -14.16
N ALA A 184 -4.83 -9.34 -13.03
CA ALA A 184 -4.34 -9.92 -11.78
C ALA A 184 -5.37 -10.80 -11.07
N THR A 185 -6.66 -10.61 -11.37
CA THR A 185 -7.77 -11.38 -10.78
C THR A 185 -8.20 -12.60 -11.62
N GLN A 186 -7.66 -12.77 -12.82
CA GLN A 186 -7.90 -13.93 -13.69
C GLN A 186 -6.88 -15.03 -13.41
#